data_AF-A0A1Q6Q0C8-F1
#
_entry.id   AF-A0A1Q6Q0C8-F1
#
_cell.length_a   1.000
_cell.length_b   1.000
_cell.length_c   1.000
_cell.angle_alpha   90.00
_cell.angle_beta   90.00
_cell.angle_gamma   90.00
#
_symmetry.space_group_name_H-M   'P 1'
#
loop_
_entity.id
_entity.type
_entity.pdbx_description
1 polymer ?
#
loop_
_entity_poly.entity_id
_entity_poly.type
_entity_poly.pdbx_seq_one_letter_code
_entity_poly.pdbx_strand_id
1 'polypeptide(L)'
;MSNVLNESAENYLETILILSQKLPVVRSVDIANELGFKTPSGLEIANMIYERHTLLSSWLIHLGVPADVAAADACKMEHVISKESFEAIKRHVYENKEV
;
A
#
# COMPACT_ATOMS: atom_id res chain seq x y z
N MET A 1 -3.00 23.24 -7.56
CA MET A 1 -3.57 21.89 -7.58
C MET A 1 -2.42 20.91 -7.50
N SER A 2 -2.18 20.29 -6.35
CA SER A 2 -1.33 19.08 -6.21
C SER A 2 -0.99 18.85 -4.75
N ASN A 3 -1.55 17.80 -4.15
CA ASN A 3 -0.91 16.94 -3.13
C ASN A 3 -1.96 15.99 -2.53
N VAL A 4 -2.41 15.00 -3.30
CA VAL A 4 -3.27 13.91 -2.78
C VAL A 4 -2.50 12.58 -2.76
N LEU A 5 -1.17 12.59 -2.95
CA LEU A 5 -0.38 11.37 -3.14
C LEU A 5 0.75 11.20 -2.12
N ASN A 6 0.80 11.99 -1.04
CA ASN A 6 1.92 11.96 -0.08
C ASN A 6 1.65 11.17 1.21
N GLU A 7 0.56 10.42 1.33
CA GLU A 7 0.23 9.79 2.61
C GLU A 7 0.24 8.27 2.45
N SER A 8 1.46 7.80 2.24
CA SER A 8 2.05 6.52 2.65
C SER A 8 1.31 5.92 3.85
N ALA A 9 1.09 4.59 3.83
CA ALA A 9 0.48 3.65 4.81
C ALA A 9 0.06 4.12 6.24
N GLU A 10 0.73 5.10 6.84
CA GLU A 10 0.28 5.85 8.03
C GLU A 10 -1.16 6.35 7.87
N ASN A 11 -1.56 6.82 6.69
CA ASN A 11 -2.91 7.35 6.47
C ASN A 11 -4.01 6.30 6.63
N TYR A 12 -3.76 5.04 6.32
CA TYR A 12 -4.79 3.99 6.38
C TYR A 12 -5.03 3.55 7.82
N LEU A 13 -3.96 3.34 8.59
CA LEU A 13 -4.05 3.03 10.02
C LEU A 13 -4.54 4.22 10.85
N GLU A 14 -4.11 5.44 10.49
CA GLU A 14 -4.60 6.69 11.08
C GLU A 14 -6.08 6.91 10.75
N THR A 15 -6.50 6.66 9.50
CA THR A 15 -7.91 6.72 9.10
C THR A 15 -8.75 5.68 9.86
N ILE A 16 -8.24 4.45 10.04
CA ILE A 16 -8.91 3.45 10.87
C ILE A 16 -9.04 3.94 12.31
N LEU A 17 -7.99 4.51 12.88
CA LEU A 17 -8.00 5.03 14.25
C LEU A 17 -9.02 6.19 14.40
N ILE A 18 -9.00 7.16 13.48
CA ILE A 18 -9.94 8.29 13.45
C ILE A 18 -11.39 7.80 13.31
N LEU A 19 -11.64 6.85 12.40
CA LEU A 19 -12.98 6.31 12.18
C LEU A 19 -13.46 5.46 13.36
N SER A 20 -12.56 4.75 14.06
CA SER A 20 -12.91 3.95 15.23
C SER A 20 -13.39 4.78 16.42
N GLN A 21 -12.99 6.06 16.48
CA GLN A 21 -13.48 7.01 17.48
C GLN A 21 -14.84 7.63 17.10
N LYS A 22 -15.20 7.61 15.82
CA LYS A 22 -16.42 8.24 15.28
C LYS A 22 -17.54 7.24 15.01
N LEU A 23 -17.20 5.99 14.69
CA LEU A 23 -18.14 4.95 14.27
C LEU A 23 -18.06 3.74 15.20
N PRO A 24 -19.21 3.13 15.55
CA PRO A 24 -19.23 1.91 16.37
C PRO A 24 -18.58 0.70 15.68
N VAL A 25 -18.54 0.70 14.33
CA VAL A 25 -17.85 -0.30 13.51
C VAL A 25 -17.28 0.39 12.28
N VAL A 26 -16.00 0.18 11.99
CA VAL A 26 -15.32 0.70 10.79
C VAL A 26 -15.34 -0.37 9.71
N ARG A 27 -15.87 -0.05 8.53
CA ARG A 27 -15.85 -0.93 7.36
C ARG A 27 -14.93 -0.35 6.29
N SER A 28 -14.49 -1.21 5.37
CA SER A 28 -13.60 -0.82 4.27
C SER A 28 -14.18 0.30 3.40
N VAL A 29 -15.51 0.37 3.26
CA VAL A 29 -16.24 1.46 2.59
C VAL A 29 -16.09 2.80 3.31
N ASP A 30 -16.02 2.80 4.64
CA ASP A 30 -15.92 4.02 5.44
C ASP A 30 -14.50 4.61 5.30
N ILE A 31 -13.48 3.75 5.27
CA ILE A 31 -12.07 4.14 5.01
C ILE A 31 -11.90 4.68 3.59
N ALA A 32 -12.48 3.99 2.59
CA ALA A 32 -12.45 4.43 1.20
C ALA A 32 -13.14 5.80 1.03
N ASN A 33 -14.25 6.04 1.73
CA ASN A 33 -14.94 7.33 1.71
C ASN A 33 -14.12 8.46 2.36
N GLU A 34 -13.49 8.19 3.50
CA GLU A 34 -12.65 9.17 4.22
C GLU A 34 -11.40 9.53 3.39
N LEU A 35 -10.81 8.54 2.70
CA LEU A 35 -9.69 8.72 1.79
C LEU A 35 -10.10 9.23 0.39
N GLY A 36 -11.39 9.48 0.14
CA GLY A 36 -11.89 10.04 -1.12
C GLY A 36 -12.06 9.06 -2.28
N PHE A 37 -11.88 7.76 -2.07
CA PHE A 37 -12.09 6.68 -3.04
C PHE A 37 -13.59 6.29 -3.15
N LYS A 38 -14.41 7.15 -3.77
CA LYS A 38 -15.87 6.97 -3.89
C LYS A 38 -16.34 6.10 -5.07
N THR A 39 -15.44 5.41 -5.76
CA THR A 39 -15.75 4.69 -7.02
C THR A 39 -15.19 3.27 -7.01
N PRO A 40 -15.79 2.31 -7.76
CA PRO A 40 -15.23 0.96 -7.94
C PRO A 40 -13.76 0.99 -8.41
N SER A 41 -13.40 1.97 -9.23
CA SER A 41 -12.02 2.23 -9.64
C SER A 41 -11.12 2.68 -8.48
N GLY A 42 -11.65 3.39 -7.48
CA GLY A 42 -10.91 3.74 -6.27
C GLY A 42 -10.53 2.52 -5.42
N LEU A 43 -11.40 1.50 -5.38
CA LEU A 43 -11.11 0.24 -4.69
C LEU A 43 -10.05 -0.59 -5.42
N GLU A 44 -10.10 -0.66 -6.76
CA GLU A 44 -9.05 -1.29 -7.56
C GLU A 44 -7.69 -0.63 -7.34
N ILE A 45 -7.65 0.71 -7.30
CA ILE A 45 -6.41 1.46 -7.04
C ILE A 45 -5.87 1.16 -5.63
N ALA A 46 -6.74 1.12 -4.62
CA ALA A 46 -6.33 0.78 -3.25
C ALA A 46 -5.75 -0.64 -3.15
N ASN A 47 -6.39 -1.62 -3.78
CA ASN A 47 -5.89 -3.00 -3.83
C ASN A 47 -4.54 -3.10 -4.55
N MET A 48 -4.37 -2.39 -5.66
CA MET A 48 -3.10 -2.35 -6.40
C MET A 48 -1.97 -1.77 -5.55
N ILE A 49 -2.22 -0.68 -4.81
CA ILE A 49 -1.21 -0.06 -3.93
C ILE A 49 -0.86 -1.02 -2.78
N TYR A 50 -1.86 -1.65 -2.16
CA TYR A 50 -1.65 -2.62 -1.09
C TYR A 50 -0.84 -3.85 -1.54
N GLU A 51 -1.14 -4.39 -2.73
CA GLU A 51 -0.37 -5.49 -3.31
C GLU A 51 1.10 -5.10 -3.53
N ARG A 52 1.33 -3.88 -4.03
CA ARG A 52 2.69 -3.36 -4.22
C ARG A 52 3.44 -3.22 -2.91
N HIS A 53 2.80 -2.64 -1.89
CA HIS A 53 3.37 -2.45 -0.56
C HIS A 53 3.86 -3.78 0.03
N THR A 54 2.97 -4.76 0.02
CA THR A 54 3.20 -6.06 0.67
C THR A 54 4.30 -6.83 -0.03
N LEU A 55 4.28 -6.90 -1.37
CA LEU A 55 5.30 -7.61 -2.15
C LEU A 55 6.69 -6.97 -2.01
N LEU A 56 6.78 -5.64 -2.11
CA LEU A 56 8.05 -4.93 -2.00
C LEU A 56 8.62 -5.04 -0.59
N SER A 57 7.77 -4.91 0.43
CA SER A 57 8.19 -5.05 1.83
C SER A 57 8.73 -6.45 2.10
N SER A 58 7.99 -7.50 1.71
CA SER A 58 8.42 -8.89 1.92
C SER A 58 9.72 -9.19 1.16
N TRP A 59 9.84 -8.65 -0.05
CA TRP A 59 11.03 -8.86 -0.88
C TRP A 59 12.27 -8.17 -0.29
N LEU A 60 12.15 -6.92 0.15
CA LEU A 60 13.25 -6.18 0.79
C LEU A 60 13.69 -6.86 2.10
N ILE A 61 12.75 -7.36 2.91
CA ILE A 61 13.07 -8.14 4.10
C ILE A 61 13.87 -9.40 3.71
N HIS A 62 13.47 -10.08 2.64
CA HIS A 62 14.19 -11.26 2.15
C HIS A 62 15.62 -10.94 1.69
N LEU A 63 15.82 -9.76 1.08
CA LEU A 63 17.14 -9.24 0.72
C LEU A 63 18.01 -8.86 1.95
N GLY A 64 17.48 -8.95 3.16
CA GLY A 64 18.18 -8.67 4.42
C GLY A 64 17.97 -7.26 4.98
N VAL A 65 16.99 -6.52 4.45
CA VAL A 65 16.63 -5.19 4.98
C VAL A 65 15.81 -5.36 6.27
N PRO A 66 16.11 -4.60 7.35
CA PRO A 66 15.27 -4.57 8.55
C PRO A 66 13.81 -4.25 8.23
N ALA A 67 12.87 -4.87 8.94
CA ALA A 67 11.44 -4.79 8.61
C ALA A 67 10.87 -3.36 8.63
N ASP A 68 11.35 -2.52 9.55
CA ASP A 68 10.99 -1.10 9.64
C ASP A 68 11.49 -0.29 8.43
N VAL A 69 12.73 -0.53 8.00
CA VAL A 69 13.32 0.10 6.82
C VAL A 69 12.65 -0.39 5.55
N ALA A 70 12.42 -1.71 5.44
CA ALA A 70 11.76 -2.33 4.29
C ALA A 70 10.33 -1.79 4.09
N ALA A 71 9.56 -1.64 5.17
CA ALA A 71 8.23 -1.06 5.11
C ALA A 71 8.28 0.42 4.68
N ALA A 72 9.20 1.21 5.24
CA ALA A 72 9.35 2.62 4.89
C ALA A 72 9.76 2.84 3.43
N ASP A 73 10.64 1.99 2.90
CA ASP A 73 11.11 2.07 1.52
C ASP A 73 10.07 1.53 0.53
N ALA A 74 9.43 0.39 0.82
CA ALA A 74 8.33 -0.13 0.02
C ALA A 74 7.21 0.89 -0.13
N CYS A 75 6.88 1.62 0.95
CA CYS A 75 5.85 2.65 0.93
C CYS A 75 6.19 3.82 0.01
N LYS A 76 7.47 4.15 -0.19
CA LYS A 76 7.88 5.14 -1.20
C LYS A 76 7.86 4.54 -2.60
N MET A 77 8.35 3.30 -2.73
CA MET A 77 8.48 2.61 -4.00
C MET A 77 7.13 2.35 -4.67
N GLU A 78 6.12 1.89 -3.92
CA GLU A 78 4.81 1.51 -4.47
C GLU A 78 4.09 2.64 -5.22
N HIS A 79 4.39 3.90 -4.88
CA HIS A 79 3.79 5.08 -5.51
C HIS A 79 4.58 5.60 -6.70
N VAL A 80 5.89 5.31 -6.79
CA VAL A 80 6.78 5.87 -7.82
C VAL A 80 7.13 4.89 -8.93
N ILE A 81 7.12 3.58 -8.65
CA ILE A 81 7.50 2.58 -9.65
C ILE A 81 6.41 2.43 -10.71
N SER A 82 6.83 2.26 -11.97
CA SER A 82 5.90 2.01 -13.07
C SER A 82 5.28 0.61 -12.95
N LYS A 83 4.15 0.39 -13.63
CA LYS A 83 3.50 -0.93 -13.63
C LYS A 83 4.44 -1.99 -14.20
N GLU A 84 5.16 -1.67 -15.27
CA GLU A 84 6.11 -2.54 -15.94
C GLU A 84 7.26 -2.97 -15.01
N SER A 85 7.82 -2.03 -14.25
CA SER A 85 8.85 -2.34 -13.25
C SER A 85 8.32 -3.23 -12.14
N PHE A 86 7.11 -2.96 -11.64
CA PHE A 86 6.51 -3.79 -10.60
C PHE A 86 6.26 -5.23 -11.08
N GLU A 87 5.70 -5.42 -12.27
CA GLU A 87 5.48 -6.75 -12.84
C GLU A 87 6.78 -7.52 -13.06
N ALA A 88 7.85 -6.82 -13.46
CA ALA A 88 9.18 -7.43 -13.60
C ALA A 88 9.74 -7.89 -12.24
N ILE A 89 9.62 -7.07 -11.20
CA ILE A 89 10.02 -7.42 -9.82
C ILE A 89 9.18 -8.60 -9.34
N LYS A 90 7.85 -8.52 -9.46
CA LYS A 90 6.91 -9.57 -9.06
C LYS A 90 7.27 -10.91 -9.71
N ARG A 91 7.50 -10.92 -11.02
CA ARG A 91 7.94 -12.13 -11.74
C ARG A 91 9.26 -12.66 -11.18
N HIS A 92 10.25 -11.80 -10.98
CA HIS A 92 11.55 -12.20 -10.45
C HIS A 92 11.44 -12.82 -9.05
N VAL A 93 10.61 -12.24 -8.16
CA VAL A 93 10.36 -12.77 -6.82
C VAL A 93 9.75 -14.18 -6.87
N TYR A 94 8.77 -14.41 -7.75
CA TYR A 94 8.12 -15.73 -7.88
C TYR A 94 8.95 -16.77 -8.62
N GLU A 95 9.74 -16.37 -9.62
CA GLU A 95 10.60 -17.29 -10.39
C GLU A 95 11.79 -17.79 -9.58
N ASN A 96 12.32 -16.99 -8.65
CA ASN A 96 13.44 -17.40 -7.81
C ASN A 96 13.04 -18.15 -6.53
N LYS A 97 11.74 -18.44 -6.33
CA LYS A 97 11.22 -19.21 -5.17
C LYS A 97 11.86 -18.81 -3.82
N GLU A 98 11.83 -17.52 -3.51
CA GLU A 98 12.25 -17.00 -2.20
C GLU A 98 11.08 -16.39 -1.41
N VAL A 99 9.86 -16.86 -1.63
CA VAL A 99 8.67 -16.63 -0.77
C VAL A 99 7.77 -17.85 -0.77
#